data_AF-A0A2N3QR03-F1
#
_entry.id   AF-A0A2N3QR03-F1
#
_cell.length_a   1.000
_cell.length_b   1.000
_cell.length_c   1.000
_cell.angle_alpha   90.00
_cell.angle_beta   90.00
_cell.angle_gamma   90.00
#
_symmetry.space_group_name_H-M   'P 1'
#
loop_
_entity.id
_entity.type
_entity.pdbx_description
1 polymer ?
#
loop_
_entity_poly.entity_id
_entity_poly.type
_entity_poly.pdbx_seq_one_letter_code
_entity_poly.pdbx_strand_id
1 'polypeptide(L)'
;MPTHKSAHQKAMIRIGDALTHLYNAVTTSADAYTRADAMLVRTILTRTDWRAVLDEAARHTGRDGSQLEELDLFIADDLQHARFDPFEWLGDDERRLTPAEFHCLRQQLGVTTKWLASRWNVTERSVQRWENFRCLPLEFTEDVLALRTRQLDLIHTQCEEAMRAQSGVMVPRKNIMPAEYPAEWWQIIAWHVHEKTGATILYTDDATEEFEEKPCHSMTWD
;
A
#
# COMPACT_ATOMS: atom_id res chain seq x y z
N MET A 1 17.70 5.98 43.61
CA MET A 1 16.85 7.00 42.95
C MET A 1 16.68 6.58 41.49
N PRO A 2 15.45 6.45 40.96
CA PRO A 2 15.26 6.08 39.56
C PRO A 2 15.76 7.20 38.64
N THR A 3 16.76 6.92 37.81
CA THR A 3 17.26 7.84 36.78
C THR A 3 16.20 7.99 35.69
N HIS A 4 15.68 9.20 35.54
CA HIS A 4 14.66 9.50 34.54
C HIS A 4 15.30 9.46 33.14
N LYS A 5 14.98 8.43 32.33
CA LYS A 5 15.46 8.32 30.95
C LYS A 5 14.95 9.50 30.11
N SER A 6 15.82 10.11 29.30
CA SER A 6 15.43 11.18 28.37
C SER A 6 14.46 10.65 27.30
N ALA A 7 13.70 11.54 26.66
CA ALA A 7 12.80 11.15 25.56
C ALA A 7 13.57 10.48 24.41
N HIS A 8 14.76 10.99 24.08
CA HIS A 8 15.68 10.39 23.10
C HIS A 8 16.07 8.97 23.47
N GLN A 9 16.51 8.76 24.72
CA GLN A 9 16.90 7.44 25.19
C GLN A 9 15.74 6.44 25.16
N LYS A 10 14.52 6.88 25.51
CA LYS A 10 13.32 6.05 25.39
C LYS A 10 13.02 5.67 23.94
N ALA A 11 13.22 6.58 23.00
CA ALA A 11 13.06 6.31 21.57
C ALA A 11 14.10 5.31 21.07
N MET A 12 15.38 5.48 21.41
CA MET A 12 16.44 4.56 21.01
C MET A 12 16.24 3.14 21.55
N ILE A 13 15.79 3.01 22.82
CA ILE A 13 15.43 1.71 23.38
C ILE A 13 14.32 1.05 22.55
N ARG A 14 13.25 1.79 22.25
CA ARG A 14 12.12 1.25 21.47
C ARG A 14 12.54 0.81 20.07
N ILE A 15 13.42 1.56 19.41
CA ILE A 15 13.95 1.19 18.09
C ILE A 15 14.83 -0.06 18.22
N GLY A 16 15.67 -0.14 19.25
CA GLY A 16 16.52 -1.30 19.51
C GLY A 16 15.72 -2.57 19.79
N ASP A 17 14.63 -2.45 20.56
CA ASP A 17 13.71 -3.55 20.84
C ASP A 17 13.06 -4.06 19.54
N ALA A 18 12.53 -3.15 18.71
CA ALA A 18 11.93 -3.50 17.42
C ALA A 18 12.95 -4.16 16.47
N LEU A 19 14.19 -3.66 16.43
CA LEU A 19 15.28 -4.24 15.65
C LEU A 19 15.66 -5.64 16.16
N THR A 20 15.70 -5.83 17.48
CA THR A 20 15.94 -7.14 18.10
C THR A 20 14.83 -8.12 17.76
N HIS A 21 13.56 -7.70 17.81
CA HIS A 21 12.44 -8.54 17.41
C HIS A 21 12.54 -8.95 15.94
N LEU A 22 12.87 -8.02 15.04
CA LEU A 22 13.08 -8.31 13.63
C LEU A 22 14.22 -9.31 13.41
N TYR A 23 15.39 -9.07 14.02
CA TYR A 23 16.53 -9.99 13.94
C TYR A 23 16.13 -11.41 14.39
N ASN A 24 15.42 -11.52 15.50
CA ASN A 24 14.97 -12.81 16.02
C ASN A 24 13.92 -13.46 15.09
N ALA A 25 13.03 -12.70 14.46
CA ALA A 25 12.07 -13.20 13.49
C ALA A 25 12.78 -13.77 12.24
N VAL A 26 13.83 -13.09 11.76
CA VAL A 26 14.64 -13.53 10.61
C VAL A 26 15.44 -14.79 10.92
N THR A 27 16.09 -14.85 12.08
CA THR A 27 17.08 -15.89 12.39
C THR A 27 16.53 -17.10 13.15
N THR A 28 15.50 -16.90 13.98
CA THR A 28 15.00 -17.94 14.89
C THR A 28 13.49 -18.19 14.80
N SER A 29 12.77 -17.42 13.96
CA SER A 29 11.31 -17.50 13.83
C SER A 29 10.55 -17.34 15.15
N ALA A 30 11.05 -16.50 16.08
CA ALA A 30 10.41 -16.25 17.37
C ALA A 30 9.34 -15.12 17.29
N ASP A 31 8.19 -15.37 17.92
CA ASP A 31 6.91 -14.62 17.80
C ASP A 31 6.84 -13.21 18.46
N ALA A 32 7.96 -12.52 18.66
CA ALA A 32 7.94 -11.20 19.29
C ALA A 32 7.73 -10.02 18.31
N TYR A 33 7.78 -10.28 17.00
CA TYR A 33 7.82 -9.22 16.00
C TYR A 33 6.42 -8.79 15.52
N THR A 34 6.06 -7.56 15.87
CA THR A 34 4.71 -7.02 15.67
C THR A 34 4.64 -6.04 14.50
N ARG A 35 3.43 -5.75 14.01
CA ARG A 35 3.22 -4.71 12.99
C ARG A 35 3.74 -3.34 13.43
N ALA A 36 3.65 -3.02 14.72
CA ALA A 36 4.17 -1.78 15.27
C ALA A 36 5.70 -1.70 15.17
N ASP A 37 6.39 -2.82 15.38
CA ASP A 37 7.84 -2.93 15.19
C ASP A 37 8.20 -2.77 13.72
N ALA A 38 7.49 -3.46 12.81
CA ALA A 38 7.71 -3.34 11.38
C ALA A 38 7.51 -1.91 10.86
N MET A 39 6.46 -1.22 11.31
CA MET A 39 6.23 0.19 10.97
C MET A 39 7.36 1.09 11.49
N LEU A 40 7.83 0.86 12.71
CA LEU A 40 8.92 1.65 13.29
C LEU A 40 10.22 1.43 12.49
N VAL A 41 10.60 0.18 12.23
CA VAL A 41 11.79 -0.16 11.44
C VAL A 41 11.68 0.45 10.04
N ARG A 42 10.55 0.26 9.35
CA ARG A 42 10.32 0.85 8.02
C ARG A 42 10.47 2.36 8.02
N THR A 43 9.96 3.02 9.05
CA THR A 43 10.08 4.48 9.20
C THR A 43 11.53 4.93 9.39
N ILE A 44 12.36 4.13 10.07
CA ILE A 44 13.78 4.44 10.19
C ILE A 44 14.50 4.21 8.86
N LEU A 45 14.21 3.12 8.16
CA LEU A 45 14.85 2.79 6.88
C LEU A 45 14.59 3.81 5.76
N THR A 46 13.55 4.65 5.84
CA THR A 46 13.31 5.74 4.88
C THR A 46 14.15 7.00 5.15
N ARG A 47 14.87 7.06 6.28
CA ARG A 47 15.72 8.20 6.62
C ARG A 47 17.06 8.12 5.90
N THR A 48 17.67 9.27 5.62
CA THR A 48 19.02 9.32 5.03
C THR A 48 20.12 8.85 6.00
N ASP A 49 19.88 8.99 7.30
CA ASP A 49 20.81 8.62 8.39
C ASP A 49 20.43 7.30 9.08
N TRP A 50 19.59 6.46 8.44
CA TRP A 50 18.99 5.27 9.04
C TRP A 50 20.01 4.36 9.74
N ARG A 51 21.18 4.14 9.11
CA ARG A 51 22.23 3.26 9.63
C ARG A 51 22.77 3.76 10.96
N ALA A 52 23.09 5.05 11.06
CA ALA A 52 23.60 5.64 12.30
C ALA A 52 22.55 5.55 13.43
N VAL A 53 21.27 5.70 13.10
CA VAL A 53 20.17 5.57 14.07
C VAL A 53 20.03 4.13 14.56
N LEU A 54 20.10 3.13 13.66
CA LEU A 54 20.03 1.72 14.04
C LEU A 54 21.26 1.27 14.84
N ASP A 55 22.46 1.70 14.46
CA ASP A 55 23.69 1.41 15.20
C ASP A 55 23.64 2.01 16.61
N GLU A 56 23.08 3.21 16.79
CA GLU A 56 22.84 3.80 18.11
C GLU A 56 21.81 2.99 18.90
N ALA A 57 20.68 2.67 18.29
CA ALA A 57 19.60 1.91 18.92
C ALA A 57 20.03 0.49 19.34
N ALA A 58 20.86 -0.18 18.56
CA ALA A 58 21.43 -1.50 18.85
C ALA A 58 22.16 -1.51 20.20
N ARG A 59 22.93 -0.44 20.50
CA ARG A 59 23.65 -0.28 21.78
C ARG A 59 22.73 -0.11 22.99
N HIS A 60 21.45 0.19 22.76
CA HIS A 60 20.44 0.34 23.81
C HIS A 60 19.65 -0.93 24.12
N THR A 61 19.88 -2.04 23.39
CA THR A 61 19.15 -3.32 23.56
C THR A 61 19.55 -4.10 24.81
N GLY A 62 20.71 -3.77 25.42
CA GLY A 62 21.26 -4.54 26.55
C GLY A 62 21.88 -5.88 26.14
N ARG A 63 22.04 -6.13 24.83
CA ARG A 63 22.78 -7.27 24.28
C ARG A 63 24.26 -7.24 24.66
N ASP A 64 24.86 -8.42 24.82
CA ASP A 64 26.29 -8.56 25.07
C ASP A 64 27.14 -8.41 23.80
N GLY A 65 28.48 -8.47 23.94
CA GLY A 65 29.41 -8.19 22.84
C GLY A 65 29.16 -9.04 21.58
N SER A 66 28.98 -10.34 21.72
CA SER A 66 28.69 -11.22 20.57
C SER A 66 27.32 -10.96 19.97
N GLN A 67 26.30 -10.77 20.80
CA GLN A 67 24.94 -10.51 20.31
C GLN A 67 24.79 -9.15 19.63
N LEU A 68 25.62 -8.18 20.02
CA LEU A 68 25.69 -6.87 19.39
C LEU A 68 26.42 -6.95 18.04
N GLU A 69 27.50 -7.72 17.94
CA GLU A 69 28.23 -7.94 16.68
C GLU A 69 27.34 -8.62 15.63
N GLU A 70 26.54 -9.61 16.03
CA GLU A 70 25.53 -10.22 15.14
C GLU A 70 24.49 -9.20 14.64
N LEU A 71 24.04 -8.30 15.51
CA LEU A 71 23.05 -7.28 15.15
C LEU A 71 23.64 -6.22 14.23
N ASP A 72 24.90 -5.83 14.46
CA ASP A 72 25.65 -4.90 13.60
C ASP A 72 25.84 -5.49 12.19
N LEU A 73 26.15 -6.80 12.09
CA LEU A 73 26.22 -7.51 10.81
C LEU A 73 24.86 -7.54 10.11
N PHE A 74 23.78 -7.85 10.83
CA PHE A 74 22.42 -7.83 10.29
C PHE A 74 22.02 -6.45 9.74
N ILE A 75 22.38 -5.37 10.44
CA ILE A 75 22.16 -3.99 9.95
C ILE A 75 22.96 -3.74 8.66
N ALA A 76 24.23 -4.15 8.64
CA ALA A 76 25.14 -3.88 7.54
C ALA A 76 24.82 -4.66 6.26
N ASP A 77 24.42 -5.92 6.40
CA ASP A 77 24.30 -6.85 5.28
C ASP A 77 22.84 -7.05 4.85
N ASP A 78 21.95 -7.40 5.78
CA ASP A 78 20.57 -7.74 5.47
C ASP A 78 19.71 -6.50 5.24
N LEU A 79 19.74 -5.53 6.16
CA LEU A 79 18.87 -4.33 6.08
C LEU A 79 19.26 -3.38 4.95
N GLN A 80 20.51 -3.44 4.49
CA GLN A 80 20.97 -2.64 3.35
C GLN A 80 20.43 -3.17 2.00
N HIS A 81 19.95 -4.41 1.96
CA HIS A 81 19.49 -5.00 0.71
C HIS A 81 18.25 -4.26 0.18
N ALA A 82 18.30 -3.81 -1.08
CA ALA A 82 17.24 -2.95 -1.67
C ALA A 82 15.84 -3.58 -1.70
N ARG A 83 15.76 -4.91 -1.51
CA ARG A 83 14.50 -5.67 -1.45
C ARG A 83 14.06 -6.03 -0.04
N PHE A 84 14.81 -5.63 0.99
CA PHE A 84 14.44 -5.96 2.35
C PHE A 84 13.14 -5.25 2.71
N ASP A 85 12.08 -6.03 2.99
CA ASP A 85 10.83 -5.50 3.51
C ASP A 85 10.60 -6.00 4.94
N PRO A 86 10.64 -5.14 5.96
CA PRO A 86 10.41 -5.54 7.34
C PRO A 86 9.05 -6.19 7.57
N PHE A 87 8.06 -6.04 6.68
CA PHE A 87 6.74 -6.66 6.83
C PHE A 87 6.70 -8.14 6.43
N GLU A 88 7.68 -8.64 5.67
CA GLU A 88 7.74 -10.06 5.26
C GLU A 88 7.91 -11.01 6.44
N TRP A 89 8.48 -10.51 7.54
CA TRP A 89 8.83 -11.28 8.74
C TRP A 89 7.77 -11.25 9.83
N LEU A 90 6.63 -10.59 9.61
CA LEU A 90 5.51 -10.61 10.55
C LEU A 90 4.92 -12.02 10.68
N GLY A 91 4.39 -12.38 11.84
CA GLY A 91 3.53 -13.56 11.95
C GLY A 91 2.25 -13.40 11.12
N ASP A 92 1.62 -14.51 10.72
CA ASP A 92 0.43 -14.50 9.86
C ASP A 92 -0.70 -13.62 10.43
N ASP A 93 -0.92 -13.66 11.74
CA ASP A 93 -1.97 -12.86 12.39
C ASP A 93 -1.67 -11.35 12.32
N GLU A 94 -0.39 -10.97 12.43
CA GLU A 94 0.08 -9.59 12.30
C GLU A 94 0.13 -9.11 10.83
N ARG A 95 0.05 -10.01 9.85
CA ARG A 95 -0.06 -9.65 8.42
C ARG A 95 -1.49 -9.41 7.98
N ARG A 96 -2.49 -10.02 8.61
CA ARG A 96 -3.90 -9.91 8.21
C ARG A 96 -4.45 -8.50 8.42
N LEU A 97 -5.18 -7.98 7.42
CA LEU A 97 -5.85 -6.69 7.58
C LEU A 97 -6.99 -6.79 8.59
N THR A 98 -7.03 -5.83 9.51
CA THR A 98 -8.19 -5.63 10.38
C THR A 98 -9.42 -5.21 9.55
N PRO A 99 -10.64 -5.34 10.09
CA PRO A 99 -11.86 -4.89 9.40
C PRO A 99 -11.79 -3.44 8.89
N ALA A 100 -11.26 -2.54 9.73
CA ALA A 100 -11.13 -1.12 9.38
C ALA A 100 -10.08 -0.86 8.30
N GLU A 101 -8.92 -1.51 8.37
CA GLU A 101 -7.89 -1.41 7.33
C GLU A 101 -8.41 -1.94 6.00
N PHE A 102 -9.10 -3.09 6.02
CA PHE A 102 -9.69 -3.66 4.82
C PHE A 102 -10.77 -2.73 4.22
N HIS A 103 -11.65 -2.17 5.05
CA HIS A 103 -12.67 -1.21 4.62
C HIS A 103 -12.04 0.00 3.90
N CYS A 104 -11.09 0.67 4.58
CA CYS A 104 -10.42 1.85 4.05
C CYS A 104 -9.66 1.54 2.75
N LEU A 105 -8.90 0.44 2.73
CA LEU A 105 -8.14 0.04 1.55
C LEU A 105 -9.06 -0.30 0.38
N ARG A 106 -10.14 -1.04 0.62
CA ARG A 106 -11.13 -1.37 -0.41
C ARG A 106 -11.74 -0.12 -1.04
N GLN A 107 -12.08 0.89 -0.22
CA GLN A 107 -12.59 2.17 -0.70
C GLN A 107 -11.55 2.93 -1.52
N GLN A 108 -10.29 2.99 -1.06
CA GLN A 108 -9.20 3.63 -1.81
C GLN A 108 -8.89 2.93 -3.14
N LEU A 109 -9.14 1.63 -3.24
CA LEU A 109 -9.00 0.89 -4.49
C LEU A 109 -10.19 1.13 -5.45
N GLY A 110 -11.32 1.65 -4.98
CA GLY A 110 -12.51 1.81 -5.81
C GLY A 110 -13.13 0.47 -6.21
N VAL A 111 -12.97 -0.56 -5.37
CA VAL A 111 -13.53 -1.90 -5.63
C VAL A 111 -14.71 -2.19 -4.71
N THR A 112 -15.68 -2.94 -5.22
CA THR A 112 -16.90 -3.29 -4.48
C THR A 112 -16.76 -4.64 -3.77
N THR A 113 -17.55 -4.86 -2.71
CA THR A 113 -17.66 -6.16 -2.05
C THR A 113 -18.10 -7.26 -3.01
N LYS A 114 -19.02 -6.94 -3.94
CA LYS A 114 -19.47 -7.84 -5.01
C LYS A 114 -18.33 -8.22 -5.97
N TRP A 115 -17.50 -7.26 -6.38
CA TRP A 115 -16.37 -7.53 -7.27
C TRP A 115 -15.33 -8.42 -6.58
N LEU A 116 -14.98 -8.12 -5.33
CA LEU A 116 -14.06 -8.96 -4.54
C LEU A 116 -14.60 -10.36 -4.29
N ALA A 117 -15.89 -10.49 -4.00
CA ALA A 117 -16.56 -11.79 -3.84
C ALA A 117 -16.44 -12.65 -5.10
N SER A 118 -16.67 -12.05 -6.27
CA SER A 118 -16.49 -12.73 -7.56
C SER A 118 -15.03 -13.10 -7.81
N ARG A 119 -14.09 -12.20 -7.52
CA ARG A 119 -12.64 -12.42 -7.70
C ARG A 119 -12.13 -13.59 -6.86
N TRP A 120 -12.57 -13.67 -5.62
CA TRP A 120 -12.11 -14.68 -4.66
C TRP A 120 -12.95 -15.95 -4.67
N ASN A 121 -13.99 -16.01 -5.52
CA ASN A 121 -14.94 -17.12 -5.55
C ASN A 121 -15.56 -17.40 -4.16
N VAL A 122 -15.98 -16.34 -3.47
CA VAL A 122 -16.66 -16.41 -2.17
C VAL A 122 -17.99 -15.67 -2.23
N THR A 123 -18.84 -15.85 -1.21
CA THR A 123 -20.08 -15.08 -1.13
C THR A 123 -19.80 -13.63 -0.75
N GLU A 124 -20.60 -12.68 -1.26
CA GLU A 124 -20.49 -11.27 -0.86
C GLU A 124 -20.66 -11.07 0.66
N ARG A 125 -21.49 -11.91 1.30
CA ARG A 125 -21.65 -11.92 2.76
C ARG A 125 -20.36 -12.27 3.51
N SER A 126 -19.49 -13.09 2.94
CA SER A 126 -18.17 -13.40 3.54
C SER A 126 -17.30 -12.15 3.55
N VAL A 127 -17.25 -11.42 2.42
CA VAL A 127 -16.48 -10.17 2.30
C VAL A 127 -16.98 -9.13 3.28
N GLN A 128 -18.30 -8.92 3.34
CA GLN A 128 -18.93 -8.01 4.31
C GLN A 128 -18.63 -8.42 5.76
N ARG A 129 -18.54 -9.73 6.07
CA ARG A 129 -18.21 -10.19 7.42
C ARG A 129 -16.78 -9.85 7.81
N TRP A 130 -15.81 -9.97 6.89
CA TRP A 130 -14.44 -9.56 7.15
C TRP A 130 -14.36 -8.04 7.32
N GLU A 131 -15.05 -7.29 6.49
CA GLU A 131 -15.05 -5.83 6.55
C GLU A 131 -15.67 -5.25 7.84
N ASN A 132 -16.59 -5.98 8.48
CA ASN A 132 -17.29 -5.48 9.67
C ASN A 132 -16.84 -6.13 10.99
N PHE A 133 -16.39 -7.39 10.98
CA PHE A 133 -16.31 -8.17 12.22
C PHE A 133 -15.05 -9.04 12.39
N ARG A 134 -14.30 -9.34 11.34
CA ARG A 134 -13.18 -10.30 11.40
C ARG A 134 -12.03 -9.85 10.53
N CYS A 135 -10.79 -10.09 10.96
CA CYS A 135 -9.66 -9.85 10.08
C CYS A 135 -9.81 -10.62 8.75
N LEU A 136 -9.36 -10.00 7.68
CA LEU A 136 -9.34 -10.58 6.36
C LEU A 136 -8.36 -11.77 6.36
N PRO A 137 -8.72 -12.94 5.82
CA PRO A 137 -7.77 -14.05 5.65
C PRO A 137 -6.49 -13.63 4.94
N LEU A 138 -5.40 -14.34 5.21
CA LEU A 138 -4.06 -13.91 4.78
C LEU A 138 -3.96 -13.88 3.25
N GLU A 139 -4.46 -14.91 2.59
CA GLU A 139 -4.47 -15.03 1.14
C GLU A 139 -5.21 -13.88 0.44
N PHE A 140 -6.28 -13.36 1.05
CA PHE A 140 -7.01 -12.22 0.53
C PHE A 140 -6.36 -10.90 0.92
N THR A 141 -5.69 -10.84 2.07
CA THR A 141 -4.88 -9.69 2.45
C THR A 141 -3.77 -9.45 1.43
N GLU A 142 -3.02 -10.50 1.08
CA GLU A 142 -1.96 -10.45 0.07
C GLU A 142 -2.51 -9.98 -1.29
N ASP A 143 -3.67 -10.49 -1.72
CA ASP A 143 -4.30 -10.07 -2.98
C ASP A 143 -4.72 -8.60 -2.97
N VAL A 144 -5.36 -8.10 -1.89
CA VAL A 144 -5.76 -6.68 -1.82
C VAL A 144 -4.54 -5.76 -1.78
N LEU A 145 -3.46 -6.14 -1.09
CA LEU A 145 -2.21 -5.39 -1.07
C LEU A 145 -1.55 -5.41 -2.46
N ALA A 146 -1.56 -6.54 -3.16
CA ALA A 146 -1.09 -6.62 -4.55
C ALA A 146 -1.90 -5.73 -5.50
N LEU A 147 -3.23 -5.64 -5.32
CA LEU A 147 -4.07 -4.67 -6.03
C LEU A 147 -3.61 -3.24 -5.75
N ARG A 148 -3.30 -2.89 -4.50
CA ARG A 148 -2.78 -1.56 -4.17
C ARG A 148 -1.46 -1.24 -4.84
N THR A 149 -0.51 -2.17 -4.84
CA THR A 149 0.76 -2.01 -5.58
C THR A 149 0.49 -1.76 -7.05
N ARG A 150 -0.36 -2.58 -7.69
CA ARG A 150 -0.73 -2.40 -9.10
C ARG A 150 -1.39 -1.05 -9.37
N GLN A 151 -2.27 -0.59 -8.48
CA GLN A 151 -2.91 0.72 -8.63
C GLN A 151 -1.87 1.85 -8.60
N LEU A 152 -0.88 1.78 -7.70
CA LEU A 152 0.19 2.77 -7.61
C LEU A 152 1.09 2.76 -8.86
N ASP A 153 1.43 1.58 -9.39
CA ASP A 153 2.20 1.45 -10.63
C ASP A 153 1.46 2.04 -11.85
N LEU A 154 0.15 1.82 -11.92
CA LEU A 154 -0.71 2.41 -12.95
C LEU A 154 -0.78 3.93 -12.82
N ILE A 155 -0.93 4.46 -11.60
CA ILE A 155 -0.90 5.91 -11.36
C ILE A 155 0.42 6.50 -11.84
N HIS A 156 1.56 5.89 -11.47
CA HIS A 156 2.88 6.36 -11.89
C HIS A 156 3.01 6.36 -13.42
N THR A 157 2.67 5.25 -14.06
CA THR A 157 2.74 5.09 -15.53
C THR A 157 1.87 6.14 -16.24
N GLN A 158 0.62 6.33 -15.78
CA GLN A 158 -0.28 7.32 -16.38
C GLN A 158 0.16 8.77 -16.11
N CYS A 159 0.81 9.07 -14.98
CA CYS A 159 1.40 10.40 -14.75
C CYS A 159 2.47 10.71 -15.81
N GLU A 160 3.38 9.76 -16.06
CA GLU A 160 4.43 9.91 -17.07
C GLU A 160 3.86 10.10 -18.48
N GLU A 161 2.79 9.37 -18.81
CA GLU A 161 2.09 9.52 -20.09
C GLU A 161 1.39 10.88 -20.23
N ALA A 162 0.64 11.29 -19.20
CA ALA A 162 -0.07 12.56 -19.20
C ALA A 162 0.88 13.76 -19.34
N MET A 163 2.02 13.73 -18.63
CA MET A 163 3.05 14.79 -18.74
C MET A 163 3.70 14.81 -20.13
N ARG A 164 3.93 13.64 -20.74
CA ARG A 164 4.55 13.54 -22.07
C ARG A 164 3.62 13.99 -23.19
N ALA A 165 2.36 13.57 -23.13
CA ALA A 165 1.37 13.83 -24.19
C ALA A 165 0.66 15.19 -24.03
N GLN A 166 0.72 15.81 -22.85
CA GLN A 166 -0.07 17.01 -22.50
C GLN A 166 -1.58 16.81 -22.77
N SER A 167 -2.06 15.57 -22.62
CA SER A 167 -3.44 15.18 -22.91
C SER A 167 -4.24 14.95 -21.64
N GLY A 168 -5.57 14.91 -21.78
CA GLY A 168 -6.47 14.47 -20.72
C GLY A 168 -6.34 12.96 -20.42
N VAL A 169 -6.82 12.56 -19.25
CA VAL A 169 -6.93 11.15 -18.82
C VAL A 169 -8.35 10.67 -19.06
N MET A 170 -8.51 9.64 -19.89
CA MET A 170 -9.82 9.06 -20.21
C MET A 170 -10.26 8.06 -19.15
N VAL A 171 -11.50 8.14 -18.67
CA VAL A 171 -12.07 7.21 -17.70
C VAL A 171 -13.46 6.69 -18.08
N PRO A 172 -13.78 5.43 -17.76
CA PRO A 172 -15.13 4.93 -17.94
C PRO A 172 -16.11 5.60 -16.96
N ARG A 173 -17.27 6.02 -17.47
CA ARG A 173 -18.35 6.57 -16.64
C ARG A 173 -19.06 5.51 -15.80
N LYS A 174 -19.25 4.31 -16.38
CA LYS A 174 -19.94 3.16 -15.79
C LYS A 174 -19.13 1.90 -16.05
N ASN A 175 -19.52 0.79 -15.44
CA ASN A 175 -19.02 -0.54 -15.81
C ASN A 175 -19.53 -0.91 -17.21
N ILE A 176 -18.93 -0.32 -18.25
CA ILE A 176 -19.21 -0.64 -19.64
C ILE A 176 -18.27 -1.80 -20.00
N MET A 177 -18.82 -2.94 -20.42
CA MET A 177 -18.13 -4.22 -20.65
C MET A 177 -17.73 -5.00 -19.37
N PRO A 178 -17.43 -6.32 -19.46
CA PRO A 178 -16.68 -7.02 -18.42
C PRO A 178 -15.24 -6.49 -18.38
N ALA A 179 -15.08 -5.23 -17.95
CA ALA A 179 -13.79 -4.67 -17.65
C ALA A 179 -13.15 -5.49 -16.52
N GLU A 180 -11.82 -5.66 -16.58
CA GLU A 180 -11.05 -6.36 -15.55
C GLU A 180 -11.29 -5.75 -14.15
N TYR A 181 -11.53 -4.43 -14.11
CA TYR A 181 -11.75 -3.64 -12.90
C TYR A 181 -13.04 -2.79 -12.99
N PRO A 182 -13.66 -2.45 -11.84
CA PRO A 182 -14.78 -1.51 -11.80
C PRO A 182 -14.42 -0.13 -12.34
N ALA A 183 -15.40 0.66 -12.76
CA ALA A 183 -15.20 2.02 -13.24
C ALA A 183 -14.57 2.92 -12.17
N GLU A 184 -15.00 2.75 -10.92
CA GLU A 184 -14.50 3.52 -9.77
C GLU A 184 -12.99 3.31 -9.54
N TRP A 185 -12.44 2.14 -9.85
CA TRP A 185 -11.00 1.88 -9.82
C TRP A 185 -10.24 2.84 -10.74
N TRP A 186 -10.71 2.96 -11.99
CA TRP A 186 -10.11 3.84 -13.00
C TRP A 186 -10.31 5.32 -12.68
N GLN A 187 -11.47 5.68 -12.13
CA GLN A 187 -11.77 7.04 -11.71
C GLN A 187 -10.84 7.51 -10.57
N ILE A 188 -10.56 6.65 -9.59
CA ILE A 188 -9.60 6.98 -8.52
C ILE A 188 -8.18 7.14 -9.07
N ILE A 189 -7.75 6.26 -9.98
CA ILE A 189 -6.44 6.39 -10.64
C ILE A 189 -6.35 7.74 -11.35
N ALA A 190 -7.34 8.08 -12.19
CA ALA A 190 -7.34 9.33 -12.94
C ALA A 190 -7.37 10.56 -12.04
N TRP A 191 -8.08 10.50 -10.90
CA TRP A 191 -8.04 11.57 -9.90
C TRP A 191 -6.63 11.81 -9.37
N HIS A 192 -5.91 10.75 -8.99
CA HIS A 192 -4.53 10.89 -8.53
C HIS A 192 -3.57 11.37 -9.63
N VAL A 193 -3.78 10.98 -10.88
CA VAL A 193 -3.01 11.50 -12.01
C VAL A 193 -3.29 12.99 -12.20
N HIS A 194 -4.55 13.41 -12.14
CA HIS A 194 -4.96 14.81 -12.18
C HIS A 194 -4.28 15.63 -11.07
N GLU A 195 -4.33 15.15 -9.82
CA GLU A 195 -3.69 15.83 -8.68
C GLU A 195 -2.18 16.05 -8.87
N LYS A 196 -1.50 15.09 -9.52
CA LYS A 196 -0.04 15.12 -9.71
C LYS A 196 0.41 15.93 -10.93
N THR A 197 -0.40 15.95 -11.99
CA THR A 197 0.01 16.46 -13.31
C THR A 197 -0.81 17.66 -13.81
N GLY A 198 -1.99 17.90 -13.24
CA GLY A 198 -2.95 18.88 -13.72
C GLY A 198 -3.76 18.43 -14.94
N ALA A 199 -3.58 17.20 -15.44
CA ALA A 199 -4.29 16.69 -16.62
C ALA A 199 -5.81 16.69 -16.43
N THR A 200 -6.58 17.09 -17.44
CA THR A 200 -8.04 17.07 -17.40
C THR A 200 -8.57 15.64 -17.43
N ILE A 201 -9.56 15.32 -16.59
CA ILE A 201 -10.23 14.02 -16.62
C ILE A 201 -11.40 14.11 -17.61
N LEU A 202 -11.48 13.16 -18.54
CA LEU A 202 -12.50 13.10 -19.59
C LEU A 202 -13.19 11.73 -19.55
N TYR A 203 -14.49 11.66 -19.80
CA TYR A 203 -15.11 10.34 -19.91
C TYR A 203 -14.88 9.72 -21.29
N THR A 204 -14.75 8.40 -21.33
CA THR A 204 -14.57 7.63 -22.58
C THR A 204 -15.70 7.82 -23.58
N ASP A 205 -16.92 8.10 -23.10
CA ASP A 205 -18.10 8.38 -23.94
C ASP A 205 -18.17 9.83 -24.42
N ASP A 206 -17.50 10.77 -23.76
CA ASP A 206 -17.44 12.17 -24.21
C ASP A 206 -16.63 12.32 -25.52
N ALA A 207 -15.69 11.41 -25.80
CA ALA A 207 -14.93 11.38 -27.05
C ALA A 207 -15.74 10.90 -28.27
N THR A 208 -16.91 10.29 -28.05
CA THR A 208 -17.75 9.76 -29.14
C THR A 208 -18.80 10.74 -29.65
N GLU A 209 -19.11 11.83 -28.93
CA GLU A 209 -20.17 12.77 -29.32
C GLU A 209 -19.71 13.89 -30.28
N GLU A 210 -18.42 14.06 -30.55
CA GLU A 210 -17.90 15.15 -31.41
C GLU A 210 -17.98 14.92 -32.93
N PHE A 211 -18.51 13.79 -33.43
CA PHE A 211 -18.55 13.49 -34.88
C PHE A 211 -19.86 12.91 -35.44
N GLU A 212 -20.98 13.01 -34.73
CA GLU A 212 -22.28 12.86 -35.41
C GLU A 212 -22.71 14.22 -35.97
N GLU A 213 -22.22 14.54 -37.17
CA GLU A 213 -22.85 15.56 -38.01
C GLU A 213 -24.34 15.22 -38.13
N LYS A 214 -25.18 15.94 -37.37
CA LYS A 214 -26.63 15.89 -37.57
C LYS A 214 -26.86 16.19 -39.06
N PRO A 215 -27.41 15.25 -39.86
CA PRO A 215 -27.73 15.56 -41.23
C PRO A 215 -28.70 16.73 -41.19
N CYS A 216 -28.28 17.84 -41.82
CA CYS A 216 -29.09 19.02 -41.98
C CYS A 216 -30.34 18.58 -42.76
N HIS A 217 -31.44 18.30 -42.05
CA HIS A 217 -32.72 18.05 -42.69
C HIS A 217 -33.10 19.34 -43.40
N SER A 218 -32.84 19.35 -44.72
CA SER A 218 -33.38 20.31 -45.65
C SER A 218 -34.89 20.33 -45.49
N MET A 219 -35.42 21.38 -44.86
CA MET A 219 -36.83 21.71 -44.94
C MET A 219 -37.17 22.00 -46.40
N THR A 220 -37.77 21.02 -47.08
CA THR A 220 -38.58 21.28 -48.26
C THR A 220 -39.91 21.84 -47.79
N TRP A 221 -40.16 23.10 -48.13
CA TRP A 221 -41.48 23.72 -48.03
C TRP A 221 -42.24 23.38 -49.31
N ASP A 222 -43.28 22.55 -49.19
CA ASP A 222 -44.37 22.45 -50.16
C ASP A 222 -45.58 23.27 -49.68
#